data_AF-A0A957C865-F1
#
_entry.id   AF-A0A957C865-F1
#
_cell.length_a   1.000
_cell.length_b   1.000
_cell.length_c   1.000
_cell.angle_alpha   90.00
_cell.angle_beta   90.00
_cell.angle_gamma   90.00
#
_symmetry.space_group_name_H-M   'P 1'
#
loop_
_entity.id
_entity.type
_entity.pdbx_description
1 polymer ?
#
loop_
_entity_poly.entity_id
_entity_poly.type
_entity_poly.pdbx_seq_one_letter_code
_entity_poly.pdbx_strand_id
1 'polypeptide(L)'
;MSTVLKWIARIVGVLLALLLILFVVAAAIPAQADPDVGEEHGAGASSVQPSYTGLQREFPALNETAVNPTTDAKAELGYLLFFDPVLSENNDIACASCHQPDLGFSDGLPLAVGPDGTVLTRNTPGLWNVGYAQNLFWDGRLDSLEAQSEVPLTHPDEMGVSDTAALVAEVTAIGEYETMFNAAFDDGVTLENIENALAAFQRTLITNNSPFDQYAAGNVDALTPSQRRGLALFRSGATRCFECHTAPTFASDSFRVVGVPSDDPGRAAISEDGSEGAFKVPSLRNIALTAPYMHNGSLATLEEVVDFYADGGGRVHGQENVDVFVQGFELTDQERLDLVSFLYALTDESNLPAAPTAVPSNLPVIAPTENPARAEVAAHNVGGDSGIDLTDREPMTIVVAEGESVQTAVDRARPGDIIEVPYGIYHERVVIDINDITLRGIPNAAGEWPIFDGENVLTEGVIA
;
A
#
# COMPACT_ATOMS: atom_id res chain seq x y z
N MET A 1 -25.41 12.10 65.90
CA MET A 1 -25.48 12.12 64.42
C MET A 1 -26.46 13.21 64.00
N SER A 2 -25.98 14.28 63.34
CA SER A 2 -26.80 15.46 63.01
C SER A 2 -27.97 15.06 62.09
N THR A 3 -29.06 15.81 62.15
CA THR A 3 -30.23 15.65 61.26
C THR A 3 -29.81 15.59 59.79
N VAL A 4 -28.79 16.36 59.40
CA VAL A 4 -28.21 16.38 58.05
C VAL A 4 -27.59 15.03 57.67
N LEU A 5 -26.85 14.38 58.58
CA LEU A 5 -26.21 13.10 58.29
C LEU A 5 -27.22 11.95 58.12
N LYS A 6 -28.37 12.02 58.82
CA LYS A 6 -29.48 11.08 58.63
C LYS A 6 -30.19 11.27 57.29
N TRP A 7 -30.27 12.50 56.78
CA TRP A 7 -30.80 12.80 55.46
C TRP A 7 -29.87 12.31 54.35
N ILE A 8 -28.56 12.56 54.47
CA ILE A 8 -27.57 12.06 53.51
C ILE A 8 -27.57 10.53 53.44
N ALA A 9 -27.57 9.84 54.60
CA ALA A 9 -27.61 8.38 54.63
C ALA A 9 -28.87 7.79 53.98
N ARG A 10 -30.03 8.48 54.10
CA ARG A 10 -31.26 8.07 53.43
C ARG A 10 -31.20 8.26 51.92
N ILE A 11 -30.65 9.39 51.46
CA ILE A 11 -30.49 9.66 50.02
C ILE A 11 -29.52 8.65 49.39
N VAL A 12 -28.37 8.39 50.03
CA VAL A 12 -27.40 7.40 49.55
C VAL A 12 -28.01 6.00 49.55
N GLY A 13 -28.76 5.63 50.60
CA GLY A 13 -29.46 4.34 50.65
C GLY A 13 -30.49 4.17 49.53
N VAL A 14 -31.25 5.22 49.20
CA VAL A 14 -32.21 5.20 48.08
C VAL A 14 -31.48 5.10 46.74
N LEU A 15 -30.39 5.85 46.54
CA LEU A 15 -29.61 5.78 45.31
C LEU A 15 -28.98 4.40 45.10
N LEU A 16 -28.41 3.80 46.15
CA LEU A 16 -27.86 2.45 46.08
C LEU A 16 -28.94 1.39 45.79
N ALA A 17 -30.12 1.53 46.39
CA ALA A 17 -31.24 0.64 46.11
C ALA A 17 -31.72 0.77 44.65
N LEU A 18 -31.80 2.00 44.12
CA LEU A 18 -32.15 2.24 42.72
C LEU A 18 -31.10 1.66 41.77
N LEU A 19 -29.82 1.83 42.09
CA LEU A 19 -28.71 1.32 41.28
C LEU A 19 -28.68 -0.22 41.27
N LEU A 20 -28.97 -0.85 42.42
CA LEU A 20 -29.12 -2.30 42.52
C LEU A 20 -30.33 -2.80 41.71
N ILE A 21 -31.46 -2.11 41.77
CA ILE A 21 -32.64 -2.43 40.94
C ILE A 21 -32.29 -2.31 39.45
N LEU A 22 -31.58 -1.26 39.06
CA LEU A 22 -31.15 -1.03 37.67
C LEU A 22 -30.21 -2.14 37.19
N PHE A 23 -29.29 -2.58 38.03
CA PHE A 23 -28.38 -3.70 37.74
C PHE A 23 -29.13 -5.03 37.62
N VAL A 24 -30.08 -5.33 38.52
CA VAL A 24 -30.90 -6.55 38.45
C VAL A 24 -31.80 -6.54 37.23
N VAL A 25 -32.39 -5.39 36.87
CA VAL A 25 -33.18 -5.24 35.65
C VAL A 25 -32.31 -5.44 34.42
N ALA A 26 -31.11 -4.85 34.38
CA ALA A 26 -30.16 -5.03 33.27
C ALA A 26 -29.70 -6.50 33.14
N ALA A 27 -29.43 -7.18 34.25
CA ALA A 27 -29.01 -8.59 34.26
C ALA A 27 -30.15 -9.56 33.90
N ALA A 28 -31.41 -9.14 34.01
CA ALA A 28 -32.58 -9.91 33.62
C ALA A 28 -33.02 -9.66 32.16
N ILE A 29 -32.45 -8.66 31.49
CA ILE A 29 -32.61 -8.48 30.05
C ILE A 29 -31.70 -9.53 29.39
N PRO A 30 -32.24 -10.50 28.63
CA PRO A 30 -31.39 -11.41 27.88
C PRO A 30 -30.48 -10.57 26.98
N ALA A 31 -29.18 -10.93 26.93
CA ALA A 31 -28.28 -10.33 25.97
C ALA A 31 -29.00 -10.30 24.62
N GLN A 32 -29.06 -9.13 23.99
CA GLN A 32 -29.55 -9.07 22.62
C GLN A 32 -28.69 -10.08 21.85
N ALA A 33 -29.33 -11.08 21.25
CA ALA A 33 -28.63 -11.90 20.28
C ALA A 33 -28.02 -10.90 19.29
N ASP A 34 -26.73 -11.08 18.99
CA ASP A 34 -26.09 -10.25 17.99
C ASP A 34 -27.01 -10.21 16.76
N PRO A 35 -27.24 -9.02 16.18
CA PRO A 35 -28.05 -8.93 14.98
C PRO A 35 -27.47 -9.91 13.96
N ASP A 36 -28.35 -10.58 13.22
CA ASP A 36 -27.97 -11.44 12.11
C ASP A 36 -27.19 -10.59 11.10
N VAL A 37 -25.87 -10.56 11.25
CA VAL A 37 -24.94 -9.94 10.32
C VAL A 37 -24.94 -10.88 9.13
N GLY A 38 -25.68 -10.50 8.09
CA GLY A 38 -25.58 -11.18 6.80
C GLY A 38 -24.11 -11.33 6.39
N GLU A 39 -23.81 -12.37 5.62
CA GLU A 39 -22.44 -12.80 5.25
C GLU A 39 -21.56 -11.71 4.60
N GLU A 40 -22.11 -10.55 4.31
CA GLU A 40 -21.47 -9.44 3.59
C GLU A 40 -20.94 -8.30 4.49
N HIS A 41 -21.06 -8.39 5.83
CA HIS A 41 -20.75 -7.27 6.71
C HIS A 41 -19.78 -7.61 7.85
N GLY A 42 -18.49 -7.53 7.54
CA GLY A 42 -17.40 -7.37 8.50
C GLY A 42 -16.35 -6.40 7.96
N ALA A 43 -15.60 -5.70 8.82
CA ALA A 43 -14.52 -4.81 8.42
C ALA A 43 -13.39 -5.51 7.62
N GLY A 44 -13.41 -6.85 7.57
CA GLY A 44 -12.55 -7.72 6.76
C GLY A 44 -13.26 -8.49 5.64
N ALA A 45 -14.48 -8.14 5.25
CA ALA A 45 -15.15 -8.83 4.14
C ALA A 45 -14.44 -8.49 2.81
N SER A 46 -14.04 -9.53 2.08
CA SER A 46 -13.62 -9.41 0.69
C SER A 46 -14.73 -8.74 -0.11
N SER A 47 -14.37 -7.81 -1.01
CA SER A 47 -15.35 -7.26 -1.95
C SER A 47 -15.58 -8.16 -3.16
N VAL A 48 -14.88 -9.30 -3.22
CA VAL A 48 -14.95 -10.30 -4.29
C VAL A 48 -15.47 -11.63 -3.72
N GLN A 49 -16.38 -12.29 -4.44
CA GLN A 49 -16.95 -13.59 -4.06
C GLN A 49 -16.62 -14.67 -5.10
N PRO A 50 -16.24 -15.90 -4.69
CA PRO A 50 -16.08 -16.36 -3.29
C PRO A 50 -14.82 -15.77 -2.62
N SER A 51 -14.92 -15.45 -1.33
CA SER A 51 -13.82 -14.93 -0.52
C SER A 51 -12.98 -16.05 0.11
N TYR A 52 -11.76 -16.29 -0.38
CA TYR A 52 -10.88 -17.32 0.17
C TYR A 52 -10.12 -16.85 1.43
N THR A 53 -9.61 -15.62 1.42
CA THR A 53 -8.78 -15.05 2.50
C THR A 53 -9.39 -13.80 3.16
N GLY A 54 -10.50 -13.26 2.64
CA GLY A 54 -11.04 -11.96 3.10
C GLY A 54 -10.20 -10.74 2.67
N LEU A 55 -9.05 -10.97 2.03
CA LEU A 55 -8.09 -9.92 1.63
C LEU A 55 -8.33 -9.40 0.21
N GLN A 56 -9.05 -10.15 -0.63
CA GLN A 56 -9.29 -9.73 -2.01
C GLN A 56 -10.21 -8.52 -2.05
N ARG A 57 -9.77 -7.48 -2.76
CA ARG A 57 -10.53 -6.24 -2.96
C ARG A 57 -10.52 -5.90 -4.45
N GLU A 58 -11.63 -5.37 -4.92
CA GLU A 58 -11.73 -4.83 -6.28
C GLU A 58 -10.88 -3.56 -6.37
N PHE A 59 -10.07 -3.46 -7.42
CA PHE A 59 -9.33 -2.23 -7.70
C PHE A 59 -10.31 -1.09 -7.98
N PRO A 60 -10.01 0.16 -7.53
CA PRO A 60 -10.85 1.29 -7.86
C PRO A 60 -10.89 1.52 -9.37
N ALA A 61 -11.86 2.29 -9.85
CA ALA A 61 -11.84 2.73 -11.24
C ALA A 61 -10.57 3.55 -11.51
N LEU A 62 -10.03 3.40 -12.73
CA LEU A 62 -8.95 4.26 -13.19
C LEU A 62 -9.44 5.73 -13.21
N ASN A 63 -8.54 6.65 -12.92
CA ASN A 63 -8.71 8.09 -13.09
C ASN A 63 -8.70 8.43 -14.59
N GLU A 64 -9.77 8.01 -15.27
CA GLU A 64 -10.02 8.21 -16.68
C GLU A 64 -11.18 9.19 -16.85
N THR A 65 -11.08 10.08 -17.84
CA THR A 65 -12.17 10.98 -18.20
C THR A 65 -12.93 10.43 -19.39
N ALA A 66 -14.24 10.71 -19.47
CA ALA A 66 -15.04 10.34 -20.64
C ALA A 66 -14.52 10.98 -21.95
N VAL A 67 -13.73 12.06 -21.85
CA VAL A 67 -13.12 12.76 -22.98
C VAL A 67 -11.84 12.06 -23.44
N ASN A 68 -11.09 11.43 -22.52
CA ASN A 68 -9.87 10.69 -22.83
C ASN A 68 -9.93 9.23 -22.35
N PRO A 69 -10.76 8.38 -22.97
CA PRO A 69 -10.69 6.95 -22.72
C PRO A 69 -9.38 6.36 -23.23
N THR A 70 -8.86 5.39 -22.50
CA THR A 70 -7.65 4.62 -22.77
C THR A 70 -7.99 3.61 -23.86
N THR A 71 -7.25 3.69 -24.96
CA THR A 71 -7.32 2.75 -26.07
C THR A 71 -5.92 2.27 -26.38
N ASP A 72 -5.79 1.09 -26.99
CA ASP A 72 -4.48 0.53 -27.37
C ASP A 72 -3.67 1.53 -28.22
N ALA A 73 -4.33 2.25 -29.14
CA ALA A 73 -3.69 3.24 -30.00
C ALA A 73 -3.14 4.45 -29.21
N LYS A 74 -3.88 4.95 -28.22
CA LYS A 74 -3.43 6.05 -27.36
C LYS A 74 -2.34 5.60 -26.39
N ALA A 75 -2.47 4.41 -25.83
CA ALA A 75 -1.48 3.83 -24.93
C ALA A 75 -0.15 3.56 -25.65
N GLU A 76 -0.17 3.04 -26.88
CA GLU A 76 1.03 2.83 -27.69
C GLU A 76 1.70 4.16 -28.07
N LEU A 77 0.90 5.16 -28.47
CA LEU A 77 1.41 6.50 -28.76
C LEU A 77 2.05 7.14 -27.52
N GLY A 78 1.35 7.06 -26.37
CA GLY A 78 1.86 7.54 -25.09
C GLY A 78 3.11 6.82 -24.64
N TYR A 79 3.19 5.50 -24.86
CA TYR A 79 4.37 4.69 -24.59
C TYR A 79 5.56 5.24 -25.36
N LEU A 80 5.47 5.41 -26.68
CA LEU A 80 6.59 5.95 -27.45
C LEU A 80 6.97 7.37 -27.00
N LEU A 81 6.00 8.25 -26.79
CA LEU A 81 6.23 9.62 -26.28
C LEU A 81 6.91 9.64 -24.92
N PHE A 82 6.55 8.73 -24.01
CA PHE A 82 7.13 8.65 -22.67
C PHE A 82 8.64 8.36 -22.69
N PHE A 83 9.12 7.65 -23.71
CA PHE A 83 10.53 7.32 -23.91
C PHE A 83 11.25 8.25 -24.89
N ASP A 84 10.55 9.16 -25.56
CA ASP A 84 11.13 10.00 -26.62
C ASP A 84 11.56 11.38 -26.06
N PRO A 85 12.86 11.72 -26.12
CA PRO A 85 13.34 13.02 -25.65
C PRO A 85 12.80 14.23 -26.41
N VAL A 86 12.12 14.03 -27.55
CA VAL A 86 11.50 15.10 -28.36
C VAL A 86 10.54 16.00 -27.57
N LEU A 87 10.07 15.52 -26.41
CA LEU A 87 9.19 16.27 -25.53
C LEU A 87 9.90 17.30 -24.64
N SER A 88 11.24 17.37 -24.67
CA SER A 88 12.02 18.34 -23.90
C SER A 88 12.57 19.46 -24.77
N GLU A 89 12.80 20.64 -24.18
CA GLU A 89 13.30 21.84 -24.88
C GLU A 89 14.62 21.58 -25.66
N ASN A 90 15.48 20.71 -25.13
CA ASN A 90 16.80 20.42 -25.71
C ASN A 90 16.88 19.04 -26.40
N ASN A 91 15.77 18.30 -26.51
CA ASN A 91 15.74 16.96 -27.10
C ASN A 91 16.70 15.95 -26.42
N ASP A 92 16.87 16.06 -25.10
CA ASP A 92 17.83 15.29 -24.32
C ASP A 92 17.25 14.59 -23.08
N ILE A 93 16.01 14.89 -22.69
CA ILE A 93 15.29 14.25 -21.59
C ILE A 93 13.91 13.76 -22.05
N ALA A 94 13.56 12.53 -21.66
CA ALA A 94 12.22 11.98 -21.78
C ALA A 94 11.59 11.82 -20.38
N CYS A 95 10.28 11.53 -20.31
CA CYS A 95 9.64 11.16 -19.04
C CYS A 95 10.36 9.95 -18.39
N ALA A 96 10.77 8.98 -19.21
CA ALA A 96 11.52 7.81 -18.80
C ALA A 96 12.92 8.13 -18.22
N SER A 97 13.47 9.33 -18.40
CA SER A 97 14.75 9.73 -17.79
C SER A 97 14.66 9.80 -16.26
N CYS A 98 13.55 10.35 -15.75
CA CYS A 98 13.27 10.45 -14.31
C CYS A 98 12.38 9.30 -13.83
N HIS A 99 11.49 8.79 -14.67
CA HIS A 99 10.61 7.67 -14.34
C HIS A 99 11.07 6.38 -15.03
N GLN A 100 12.24 5.89 -14.64
CA GLN A 100 12.89 4.75 -15.29
C GLN A 100 12.13 3.46 -14.99
N PRO A 101 11.68 2.69 -16.00
CA PRO A 101 10.94 1.44 -15.78
C PRO A 101 11.72 0.47 -14.89
N ASP A 102 13.04 0.43 -15.04
CA ASP A 102 13.90 -0.46 -14.26
C ASP A 102 13.99 -0.12 -12.76
N LEU A 103 13.70 1.14 -12.41
CA LEU A 103 13.74 1.65 -11.04
C LEU A 103 12.31 1.85 -10.50
N GLY A 104 11.38 0.98 -10.90
CA GLY A 104 9.98 1.08 -10.49
C GLY A 104 9.27 2.35 -10.98
N PHE A 105 9.70 2.87 -12.14
CA PHE A 105 9.31 4.19 -12.67
C PHE A 105 9.69 5.36 -11.74
N SER A 106 10.86 5.28 -11.10
CA SER A 106 11.54 6.37 -10.39
C SER A 106 12.96 6.58 -10.97
N ASP A 107 13.79 7.44 -10.36
CA ASP A 107 15.14 7.74 -10.83
C ASP A 107 16.24 7.14 -9.94
N GLY A 108 15.88 6.51 -8.81
CA GLY A 108 16.84 5.98 -7.84
C GLY A 108 17.63 7.05 -7.08
N LEU A 109 17.18 8.31 -7.09
CA LEU A 109 17.86 9.43 -6.44
C LEU A 109 17.07 9.93 -5.21
N PRO A 110 17.77 10.47 -4.19
CA PRO A 110 17.08 11.11 -3.07
C PRO A 110 16.18 12.27 -3.49
N LEU A 111 16.69 13.10 -4.39
CA LEU A 111 15.98 14.24 -4.98
C LEU A 111 16.21 14.19 -6.48
N ALA A 112 15.17 14.54 -7.25
CA ALA A 112 15.27 14.58 -8.70
C ALA A 112 16.33 15.58 -9.14
N VAL A 113 16.96 15.32 -10.30
CA VAL A 113 17.99 16.18 -10.89
C VAL A 113 17.60 16.50 -12.31
N GLY A 114 17.48 17.79 -12.61
CA GLY A 114 17.17 18.31 -13.94
C GLY A 114 18.32 18.13 -14.95
N PRO A 115 18.07 18.43 -16.23
CA PRO A 115 19.05 18.27 -17.32
C PRO A 115 20.32 19.09 -17.13
N ASP A 116 20.22 20.25 -16.48
CA ASP A 116 21.33 21.15 -16.21
C ASP A 116 22.08 20.83 -14.90
N GLY A 117 21.68 19.76 -14.21
CA GLY A 117 22.22 19.36 -12.91
C GLY A 117 21.57 20.07 -11.71
N THR A 118 20.50 20.85 -11.93
CA THR A 118 19.74 21.46 -10.84
C THR A 118 19.08 20.38 -10.00
N VAL A 119 19.28 20.43 -8.68
CA VAL A 119 18.65 19.51 -7.73
C VAL A 119 17.28 20.05 -7.35
N LEU A 120 16.24 19.26 -7.57
CA LEU A 120 14.86 19.60 -7.22
C LEU A 120 14.58 19.33 -5.73
N THR A 121 13.37 19.63 -5.29
CA THR A 121 13.01 19.59 -3.86
C THR A 121 12.45 18.27 -3.38
N ARG A 122 12.14 17.32 -4.28
CA ARG A 122 11.48 16.05 -3.96
C ARG A 122 12.07 14.86 -4.69
N ASN A 123 11.91 13.68 -4.09
CA ASN A 123 12.14 12.38 -4.71
C ASN A 123 11.13 12.16 -5.86
N THR A 124 11.58 11.52 -6.94
CA THR A 124 10.72 11.16 -8.07
C THR A 124 9.83 9.96 -7.69
N PRO A 125 8.50 10.11 -7.57
CA PRO A 125 7.63 9.02 -7.16
C PRO A 125 7.54 7.94 -8.26
N GLY A 126 7.41 6.69 -7.86
CA GLY A 126 7.09 5.59 -8.78
C GLY A 126 5.72 5.78 -9.46
N LEU A 127 5.57 5.25 -10.67
CA LEU A 127 4.35 5.35 -11.48
C LEU A 127 3.49 4.08 -11.50
N TRP A 128 3.93 3.01 -10.85
CA TRP A 128 3.10 1.81 -10.71
C TRP A 128 1.77 2.15 -10.05
N ASN A 129 0.67 1.72 -10.69
CA ASN A 129 -0.70 1.98 -10.27
C ASN A 129 -1.10 3.47 -10.19
N VAL A 130 -0.33 4.38 -10.81
CA VAL A 130 -0.65 5.82 -10.84
C VAL A 130 -2.00 6.10 -11.50
N GLY A 131 -2.43 5.22 -12.42
CA GLY A 131 -3.76 5.28 -13.04
C GLY A 131 -4.93 5.24 -12.06
N TYR A 132 -4.74 4.80 -10.81
CA TYR A 132 -5.78 4.80 -9.78
C TYR A 132 -5.78 6.06 -8.88
N ALA A 133 -4.70 6.85 -8.91
CA ALA A 133 -4.55 7.99 -8.01
C ALA A 133 -5.51 9.14 -8.38
N GLN A 134 -6.23 9.69 -7.40
CA GLN A 134 -7.12 10.84 -7.62
C GLN A 134 -6.43 12.17 -7.33
N ASN A 135 -5.27 12.14 -6.66
CA ASN A 135 -4.39 13.29 -6.45
C ASN A 135 -2.97 12.92 -6.89
N LEU A 136 -2.33 13.79 -7.65
CA LEU A 136 -0.99 13.61 -8.22
C LEU A 136 0.01 14.61 -7.66
N PHE A 137 1.30 14.27 -7.80
CA PHE A 137 2.41 14.78 -7.00
C PHE A 137 2.30 14.43 -5.51
N TRP A 138 3.40 14.66 -4.77
CA TRP A 138 3.48 14.42 -3.34
C TRP A 138 2.51 15.30 -2.52
N ASP A 139 2.20 16.51 -2.99
CA ASP A 139 1.28 17.47 -2.34
C ASP A 139 -0.16 17.38 -2.87
N GLY A 140 -0.40 16.55 -3.89
CA GLY A 140 -1.73 16.31 -4.44
C GLY A 140 -2.32 17.52 -5.15
N ARG A 141 -1.49 18.38 -5.76
CA ARG A 141 -1.94 19.65 -6.36
C ARG A 141 -2.73 19.51 -7.65
N LEU A 142 -2.75 18.32 -8.26
CA LEU A 142 -3.51 18.03 -9.48
C LEU A 142 -4.29 16.73 -9.32
N ASP A 143 -5.37 16.60 -10.10
CA ASP A 143 -6.34 15.52 -10.01
C ASP A 143 -6.44 14.66 -11.29
N SER A 144 -5.61 14.92 -12.30
CA SER A 144 -5.59 14.17 -13.56
C SER A 144 -4.18 14.04 -14.13
N LEU A 145 -3.90 12.89 -14.76
CA LEU A 145 -2.62 12.59 -15.40
C LEU A 145 -2.32 13.51 -16.58
N GLU A 146 -3.37 13.94 -17.28
CA GLU A 146 -3.32 14.93 -18.35
C GLU A 146 -2.72 16.25 -17.82
N ALA A 147 -3.37 16.86 -16.81
CA ALA A 147 -2.88 18.11 -16.23
C ALA A 147 -1.51 17.94 -15.56
N GLN A 148 -1.24 16.77 -14.97
CA GLN A 148 0.07 16.48 -14.38
C GLN A 148 1.18 16.46 -15.41
N SER A 149 0.93 15.98 -16.63
CA SER A 149 1.93 15.86 -17.69
C SER A 149 2.40 17.23 -18.21
N GLU A 150 1.55 18.26 -18.19
CA GLU A 150 1.91 19.63 -18.61
C GLU A 150 3.00 20.26 -17.71
N VAL A 151 2.98 19.94 -16.41
CA VAL A 151 3.92 20.52 -15.43
C VAL A 151 5.38 20.14 -15.71
N PRO A 152 5.79 18.85 -15.75
CA PRO A 152 7.17 18.48 -16.04
C PRO A 152 7.60 18.89 -17.44
N LEU A 153 6.68 18.88 -18.43
CA LEU A 153 6.94 19.36 -19.79
C LEU A 153 7.45 20.81 -19.77
N THR A 154 6.81 21.68 -18.99
CA THR A 154 7.05 23.13 -19.00
C THR A 154 7.93 23.63 -17.86
N HIS A 155 8.19 22.83 -16.83
CA HIS A 155 9.00 23.25 -15.69
C HIS A 155 10.47 23.44 -16.11
N PRO A 156 11.09 24.60 -15.84
CA PRO A 156 12.43 24.94 -16.34
C PRO A 156 13.53 24.02 -15.82
N ASP A 157 13.36 23.47 -14.62
CA ASP A 157 14.32 22.54 -14.01
C ASP A 157 13.99 21.07 -14.34
N GLU A 158 12.98 20.79 -15.17
CA GLU A 158 12.61 19.44 -15.63
C GLU A 158 12.79 19.31 -17.15
N MET A 159 11.74 19.33 -17.96
CA MET A 159 11.86 19.21 -19.43
C MET A 159 11.97 20.57 -20.13
N GLY A 160 11.63 21.66 -19.44
CA GLY A 160 12.00 23.02 -19.80
C GLY A 160 11.31 23.65 -21.02
N VAL A 161 10.25 23.04 -21.57
CA VAL A 161 9.58 23.54 -22.78
C VAL A 161 8.97 24.92 -22.54
N SER A 162 9.52 25.91 -23.21
CA SER A 162 9.11 27.32 -23.07
C SER A 162 8.10 27.78 -24.13
N ASP A 163 8.03 27.08 -25.26
CA ASP A 163 7.08 27.30 -26.35
C ASP A 163 6.40 25.98 -26.75
N THR A 164 5.23 25.72 -26.18
CA THR A 164 4.47 24.50 -26.45
C THR A 164 3.94 24.42 -27.89
N ALA A 165 3.79 25.56 -28.58
CA ALA A 165 3.42 25.55 -29.99
C ALA A 165 4.59 25.08 -30.88
N ALA A 166 5.83 25.44 -30.50
CA ALA A 166 7.03 24.92 -31.14
C ALA A 166 7.18 23.41 -30.91
N LEU A 167 6.96 22.92 -29.69
CA LEU A 167 6.93 21.49 -29.37
C LEU A 167 5.91 20.73 -30.25
N VAL A 168 4.66 21.21 -30.32
CA VAL A 168 3.63 20.59 -31.16
C VAL A 168 4.06 20.57 -32.64
N ALA A 169 4.65 21.66 -33.14
CA ALA A 169 5.15 21.71 -34.52
C ALA A 169 6.29 20.72 -34.77
N GLU A 170 7.17 20.52 -33.80
CA GLU A 170 8.27 19.54 -33.86
C GLU A 170 7.76 18.10 -33.90
N VAL A 171 6.85 17.74 -32.98
CA VAL A 171 6.20 16.41 -32.98
C VAL A 171 5.42 16.17 -34.27
N THR A 172 4.73 17.20 -34.79
CA THR A 172 4.01 17.12 -36.08
C THR A 172 4.95 16.87 -37.27
N ALA A 173 6.18 17.39 -37.22
CA ALA A 173 7.16 17.19 -38.30
C ALA A 173 7.69 15.75 -38.37
N ILE A 174 7.47 14.93 -37.34
CA ILE A 174 7.82 13.52 -37.32
C ILE A 174 6.64 12.73 -37.91
N GLY A 175 6.78 12.33 -39.18
CA GLY A 175 5.67 11.72 -39.94
C GLY A 175 5.10 10.43 -39.34
N GLU A 176 5.90 9.69 -38.55
CA GLU A 176 5.41 8.54 -37.80
C GLU A 176 4.48 8.96 -36.65
N TYR A 177 4.84 9.98 -35.86
CA TYR A 177 3.94 10.55 -34.86
C TYR A 177 2.69 11.16 -35.49
N GLU A 178 2.82 11.94 -36.57
CA GLU A 178 1.65 12.50 -37.28
C GLU A 178 0.66 11.38 -37.66
N THR A 179 1.16 10.25 -38.15
CA THR A 179 0.33 9.09 -38.50
C THR A 179 -0.34 8.47 -37.27
N MET A 180 0.40 8.28 -36.18
CA MET A 180 -0.14 7.70 -34.94
C MET A 180 -1.18 8.61 -34.28
N PHE A 181 -0.93 9.91 -34.23
CA PHE A 181 -1.88 10.89 -33.70
C PHE A 181 -3.18 10.91 -34.50
N ASN A 182 -3.10 10.94 -35.84
CA ASN A 182 -4.28 10.88 -36.70
C ASN A 182 -5.08 9.57 -36.59
N ALA A 183 -4.45 8.49 -36.12
CA ALA A 183 -5.12 7.23 -35.84
C ALA A 183 -5.77 7.19 -34.44
N ALA A 184 -5.20 7.91 -33.47
CA ALA A 184 -5.63 7.92 -32.08
C ALA A 184 -6.62 9.06 -31.74
N PHE A 185 -6.58 10.16 -32.49
CA PHE A 185 -7.33 11.39 -32.22
C PHE A 185 -7.80 12.07 -33.51
N ASP A 186 -9.01 12.63 -33.49
CA ASP A 186 -9.60 13.31 -34.65
C ASP A 186 -8.85 14.61 -35.02
N ASP A 187 -8.32 15.33 -34.03
CA ASP A 187 -7.63 16.60 -34.21
C ASP A 187 -6.10 16.46 -34.44
N GLY A 188 -5.60 15.22 -34.53
CA GLY A 188 -4.19 14.94 -34.79
C GLY A 188 -3.26 15.41 -33.66
N VAL A 189 -2.12 15.99 -34.00
CA VAL A 189 -1.10 16.42 -33.02
C VAL A 189 -1.51 17.75 -32.39
N THR A 190 -1.81 17.72 -31.09
CA THR A 190 -2.05 18.89 -30.25
C THR A 190 -1.37 18.66 -28.89
N LEU A 191 -1.14 19.73 -28.12
CA LEU A 191 -0.60 19.59 -26.77
C LEU A 191 -1.52 18.70 -25.91
N GLU A 192 -2.83 18.95 -25.96
CA GLU A 192 -3.84 18.14 -25.27
C GLU A 192 -3.77 16.66 -25.68
N ASN A 193 -3.54 16.35 -26.96
CA ASN A 193 -3.44 14.96 -27.41
C ASN A 193 -2.11 14.30 -26.98
N ILE A 194 -1.02 15.07 -26.85
CA ILE A 194 0.24 14.57 -26.26
C ILE A 194 0.00 14.19 -24.80
N GLU A 195 -0.60 15.07 -24.01
CA GLU A 195 -0.96 14.84 -22.60
C GLU A 195 -1.92 13.65 -22.46
N ASN A 196 -2.94 13.58 -23.31
CA ASN A 196 -3.91 12.49 -23.34
C ASN A 196 -3.28 11.14 -23.65
N ALA A 197 -2.33 11.08 -24.59
CA ALA A 197 -1.60 9.86 -24.91
C ALA A 197 -0.71 9.42 -23.75
N LEU A 198 0.07 10.34 -23.16
CA LEU A 198 0.89 10.06 -21.98
C LEU A 198 0.05 9.54 -20.81
N ALA A 199 -1.09 10.16 -20.54
CA ALA A 199 -2.02 9.72 -19.51
C ALA A 199 -2.59 8.31 -19.80
N ALA A 200 -2.95 8.02 -21.06
CA ALA A 200 -3.42 6.70 -21.48
C ALA A 200 -2.35 5.62 -21.26
N PHE A 201 -1.08 5.89 -21.58
CA PHE A 201 0.01 4.95 -21.32
C PHE A 201 0.21 4.71 -19.81
N GLN A 202 0.28 5.78 -19.01
CA GLN A 202 0.48 5.68 -17.56
C GLN A 202 -0.63 4.88 -16.86
N ARG A 203 -1.86 4.91 -17.37
CA ARG A 203 -2.98 4.08 -16.89
C ARG A 203 -2.79 2.58 -17.14
N THR A 204 -1.89 2.19 -18.05
CA THR A 204 -1.59 0.77 -18.30
C THR A 204 -0.55 0.19 -17.35
N LEU A 205 0.14 1.03 -16.55
CA LEU A 205 1.16 0.63 -15.58
C LEU A 205 0.51 0.01 -14.33
N ILE A 206 -0.11 -1.16 -14.51
CA ILE A 206 -0.89 -1.85 -13.48
C ILE A 206 -0.15 -3.06 -12.94
N THR A 207 -0.05 -3.12 -11.61
CA THR A 207 0.37 -4.29 -10.85
C THR A 207 -0.79 -4.82 -10.03
N ASN A 208 -1.12 -6.09 -10.26
CA ASN A 208 -2.25 -6.80 -9.67
C ASN A 208 -2.01 -8.32 -9.58
N ASN A 209 -0.76 -8.79 -9.73
CA ASN A 209 -0.39 -10.20 -9.68
C ASN A 209 0.84 -10.47 -8.78
N SER A 210 1.08 -9.61 -7.80
CA SER A 210 2.12 -9.81 -6.78
C SER A 210 1.85 -11.07 -5.94
N PRO A 211 2.85 -11.59 -5.20
CA PRO A 211 2.62 -12.64 -4.21
C PRO A 211 1.45 -12.33 -3.26
N PHE A 212 1.29 -11.08 -2.84
CA PHE A 212 0.11 -10.67 -2.06
C PHE A 212 -1.20 -10.83 -2.85
N ASP A 213 -1.25 -10.44 -4.12
CA ASP A 213 -2.47 -10.57 -4.94
C ASP A 213 -2.87 -12.02 -5.14
N GLN A 214 -1.89 -12.89 -5.43
CA GLN A 214 -2.10 -14.33 -5.56
C GLN A 214 -2.61 -14.93 -4.24
N TYR A 215 -2.02 -14.52 -3.12
CA TYR A 215 -2.48 -14.92 -1.79
C TYR A 215 -3.89 -14.45 -1.49
N ALA A 216 -4.19 -13.18 -1.75
CA ALA A 216 -5.53 -12.61 -1.58
C ALA A 216 -6.56 -13.36 -2.43
N ALA A 217 -6.19 -13.78 -3.66
CA ALA A 217 -7.01 -14.59 -4.55
C ALA A 217 -7.13 -16.08 -4.16
N GLY A 218 -6.46 -16.51 -3.08
CA GLY A 218 -6.57 -17.86 -2.52
C GLY A 218 -5.34 -18.75 -2.69
N ASN A 219 -4.27 -18.31 -3.36
CA ASN A 219 -3.02 -19.08 -3.38
C ASN A 219 -2.28 -18.92 -2.04
N VAL A 220 -2.64 -19.73 -1.04
CA VAL A 220 -2.10 -19.62 0.33
C VAL A 220 -0.57 -19.77 0.42
N ASP A 221 0.05 -20.38 -0.57
CA ASP A 221 1.50 -20.58 -0.64
C ASP A 221 2.24 -19.47 -1.40
N ALA A 222 1.51 -18.50 -1.97
CA ALA A 222 2.12 -17.35 -2.64
C ALA A 222 2.91 -16.47 -1.67
N LEU A 223 2.44 -16.34 -0.42
CA LEU A 223 3.21 -15.71 0.64
C LEU A 223 4.00 -16.76 1.42
N THR A 224 5.27 -16.47 1.68
CA THR A 224 6.06 -17.23 2.65
C THR A 224 5.52 -17.02 4.08
N PRO A 225 5.83 -17.91 5.04
CA PRO A 225 5.46 -17.70 6.45
C PRO A 225 5.93 -16.35 7.03
N SER A 226 7.11 -15.88 6.63
CA SER A 226 7.61 -14.55 7.04
C SER A 226 6.74 -13.42 6.50
N GLN A 227 6.34 -13.51 5.24
CA GLN A 227 5.44 -12.52 4.61
C GLN A 227 4.05 -12.51 5.24
N ARG A 228 3.51 -13.66 5.63
CA ARG A 228 2.22 -13.73 6.33
C ARG A 228 2.28 -13.10 7.72
N ARG A 229 3.34 -13.36 8.48
CA ARG A 229 3.57 -12.66 9.76
C ARG A 229 3.73 -11.15 9.55
N GLY A 230 4.44 -10.73 8.50
CA GLY A 230 4.57 -9.33 8.10
C GLY A 230 3.25 -8.66 7.73
N LEU A 231 2.40 -9.34 6.96
CA LEU A 231 1.06 -8.89 6.62
C LEU A 231 0.19 -8.71 7.89
N ALA A 232 0.31 -9.64 8.83
CA ALA A 232 -0.39 -9.56 10.11
C ALA A 232 0.05 -8.33 10.92
N LEU A 233 1.36 -8.10 10.99
CA LEU A 233 1.91 -6.90 11.62
C LEU A 233 1.38 -5.66 10.92
N PHE A 234 1.46 -5.57 9.59
CA PHE A 234 0.97 -4.44 8.79
C PHE A 234 -0.51 -4.10 9.02
N ARG A 235 -1.35 -5.12 9.24
CA ARG A 235 -2.79 -4.99 9.51
C ARG A 235 -3.14 -4.85 10.99
N SER A 236 -2.17 -4.99 11.89
CA SER A 236 -2.44 -4.96 13.34
C SER A 236 -2.75 -3.56 13.84
N GLY A 237 -3.52 -3.48 14.93
CA GLY A 237 -3.73 -2.23 15.66
C GLY A 237 -2.47 -1.71 16.36
N ALA A 238 -1.40 -2.52 16.45
CA ALA A 238 -0.12 -2.11 17.02
C ALA A 238 0.71 -1.25 16.06
N THR A 239 0.86 -1.69 14.80
CA THR A 239 1.65 -0.95 13.79
C THR A 239 0.83 0.05 12.98
N ARG A 240 -0.48 -0.22 12.79
CA ARG A 240 -1.45 0.67 12.16
C ARG A 240 -1.13 1.09 10.72
N CYS A 241 -0.26 0.39 10.01
CA CYS A 241 0.12 0.74 8.62
C CYS A 241 -1.11 0.80 7.69
N PHE A 242 -2.05 -0.12 7.89
CA PHE A 242 -3.29 -0.20 7.11
C PHE A 242 -4.23 1.01 7.24
N GLU A 243 -4.08 1.87 8.27
CA GLU A 243 -4.91 3.07 8.45
C GLU A 243 -4.69 4.11 7.34
N CYS A 244 -3.53 4.05 6.69
CA CYS A 244 -3.17 4.94 5.58
C CYS A 244 -2.99 4.17 4.25
N HIS A 245 -2.41 2.97 4.31
CA HIS A 245 -2.07 2.16 3.14
C HIS A 245 -3.04 0.98 2.97
N THR A 246 -4.19 1.23 2.38
CA THR A 246 -5.27 0.24 2.24
C THR A 246 -5.18 -0.57 0.95
N ALA A 247 -5.42 -1.88 1.03
CA ALA A 247 -5.63 -2.72 -0.15
C ALA A 247 -6.86 -2.25 -0.97
N PRO A 248 -6.87 -2.45 -2.30
CA PRO A 248 -5.88 -3.20 -3.07
C PRO A 248 -4.68 -2.36 -3.53
N THR A 249 -4.75 -1.03 -3.61
CA THR A 249 -3.63 -0.22 -4.14
C THR A 249 -2.53 0.06 -3.13
N PHE A 250 -2.73 -0.22 -1.84
CA PHE A 250 -1.85 0.15 -0.73
C PHE A 250 -1.53 1.65 -0.69
N ALA A 251 -2.51 2.45 -1.09
CA ALA A 251 -2.47 3.91 -1.14
C ALA A 251 -3.78 4.48 -0.58
N SER A 252 -3.81 5.79 -0.34
CA SER A 252 -5.05 6.53 -0.16
C SER A 252 -4.91 7.95 -0.69
N ASP A 253 -6.04 8.57 -1.03
CA ASP A 253 -6.08 9.99 -1.44
C ASP A 253 -6.02 10.96 -0.24
N SER A 254 -5.59 10.47 0.92
CA SER A 254 -5.43 11.28 2.13
C SER A 254 -4.03 11.89 2.22
N PHE A 255 -3.93 12.99 2.98
CA PHE A 255 -2.67 13.68 3.26
C PHE A 255 -2.32 13.49 4.72
N ARG A 256 -1.08 13.07 5.00
CA ARG A 256 -0.63 12.68 6.34
C ARG A 256 0.67 13.39 6.69
N VAL A 257 0.74 13.88 7.92
CA VAL A 257 2.00 14.36 8.50
C VAL A 257 2.65 13.19 9.22
N VAL A 258 3.58 12.50 8.55
CA VAL A 258 4.38 11.45 9.20
C VAL A 258 5.64 12.02 9.87
N GLY A 259 6.01 13.24 9.48
CA GLY A 259 7.03 14.07 10.12
C GLY A 259 8.47 13.75 9.71
N VAL A 260 8.68 13.41 8.44
CA VAL A 260 10.02 13.36 7.85
C VAL A 260 10.64 14.77 7.93
N PRO A 261 11.85 14.94 8.50
CA PRO A 261 12.48 16.26 8.62
C PRO A 261 12.64 16.94 7.26
N SER A 262 11.99 18.10 7.09
CA SER A 262 11.97 18.87 5.85
C SER A 262 11.41 20.26 6.11
N ASP A 263 11.84 21.25 5.32
CA ASP A 263 11.24 22.59 5.26
C ASP A 263 10.14 22.69 4.17
N ASP A 264 9.80 21.57 3.54
CA ASP A 264 8.74 21.51 2.52
C ASP A 264 7.36 21.53 3.19
N PRO A 265 6.53 22.56 2.91
CA PRO A 265 5.21 22.69 3.52
C PRO A 265 4.21 21.63 3.07
N GLY A 266 4.50 20.90 1.98
CA GLY A 266 3.62 19.88 1.43
C GLY A 266 2.24 20.46 1.08
N ARG A 267 1.18 19.82 1.58
CA ARG A 267 -0.21 20.21 1.31
C ARG A 267 -0.55 21.64 1.74
N ALA A 268 0.12 22.20 2.76
CA ALA A 268 -0.12 23.57 3.22
C ALA A 268 0.20 24.64 2.16
N ALA A 269 1.09 24.36 1.19
CA ALA A 269 1.33 25.27 0.08
C ALA A 269 0.22 25.26 -0.97
N ILE A 270 -0.66 24.26 -0.96
CA ILE A 270 -1.69 24.04 -1.99
C ILE A 270 -3.07 24.44 -1.50
N SER A 271 -3.38 24.19 -0.22
CA SER A 271 -4.71 24.42 0.35
C SER A 271 -4.63 25.18 1.68
N GLU A 272 -5.56 26.12 1.91
CA GLU A 272 -5.62 26.91 3.15
C GLU A 272 -5.87 26.04 4.40
N ASP A 273 -6.58 24.93 4.24
CA ASP A 273 -6.81 23.91 5.28
C ASP A 273 -5.76 22.78 5.26
N GLY A 274 -4.75 22.88 4.38
CA GLY A 274 -3.65 21.95 4.28
C GLY A 274 -2.76 22.01 5.52
N SER A 275 -2.37 20.84 6.03
CA SER A 275 -1.46 20.76 7.17
C SER A 275 0.01 20.87 6.72
N GLU A 276 0.81 21.59 7.49
CA GLU A 276 2.25 21.76 7.26
C GLU A 276 2.96 20.41 7.29
N GLY A 277 3.76 20.12 6.26
CA GLY A 277 4.49 18.86 6.11
C GLY A 277 3.61 17.64 5.81
N ALA A 278 2.36 17.85 5.41
CA ALA A 278 1.47 16.76 5.02
C ALA A 278 1.68 16.39 3.54
N PHE A 279 1.83 15.09 3.28
CA PHE A 279 1.99 14.55 1.93
C PHE A 279 0.95 13.47 1.65
N LYS A 280 0.63 13.30 0.37
CA LYS A 280 -0.24 12.23 -0.11
C LYS A 280 0.36 10.89 0.27
N VAL A 281 -0.49 9.96 0.70
CA VAL A 281 -0.07 8.58 0.98
C VAL A 281 0.22 7.86 -0.35
N PRO A 282 1.48 7.48 -0.65
CA PRO A 282 1.81 6.81 -1.91
C PRO A 282 1.37 5.35 -1.89
N SER A 283 1.33 4.72 -3.08
CA SER A 283 1.19 3.26 -3.17
C SER A 283 2.44 2.58 -2.65
N LEU A 284 2.26 1.47 -1.92
CA LEU A 284 3.35 0.57 -1.55
C LEU A 284 3.56 -0.57 -2.56
N ARG A 285 2.80 -0.62 -3.65
CA ARG A 285 3.04 -1.62 -4.69
C ARG A 285 4.34 -1.30 -5.41
N ASN A 286 5.15 -2.33 -5.65
CA ASN A 286 6.50 -2.21 -6.18
C ASN A 286 7.44 -1.30 -5.33
N ILE A 287 7.13 -1.05 -4.05
CA ILE A 287 7.96 -0.21 -3.17
C ILE A 287 9.39 -0.72 -3.02
N ALA A 288 9.61 -2.03 -3.14
CA ALA A 288 10.95 -2.61 -3.11
C ALA A 288 11.87 -2.10 -4.22
N LEU A 289 11.32 -1.58 -5.32
CA LEU A 289 12.06 -1.18 -6.52
C LEU A 289 12.35 0.33 -6.61
N THR A 290 11.81 1.13 -5.68
CA THR A 290 11.78 2.60 -5.78
C THR A 290 12.56 3.30 -4.66
N ALA A 291 13.61 2.66 -4.14
CA ALA A 291 14.50 3.32 -3.18
C ALA A 291 15.20 4.53 -3.86
N PRO A 292 15.54 5.59 -3.11
CA PRO A 292 15.25 5.82 -1.69
C PRO A 292 13.82 6.30 -1.43
N TYR A 293 13.44 6.39 -0.16
CA TYR A 293 12.06 6.54 0.30
C TYR A 293 11.75 7.91 0.91
N MET A 294 10.45 8.16 1.07
CA MET A 294 9.84 9.44 1.50
C MET A 294 9.87 10.51 0.41
N HIS A 295 9.14 11.61 0.62
CA HIS A 295 9.03 12.69 -0.36
C HIS A 295 10.36 13.38 -0.68
N ASN A 296 11.38 13.21 0.16
CA ASN A 296 12.71 13.79 0.04
C ASN A 296 13.83 12.75 -0.06
N GLY A 297 13.49 11.46 -0.19
CA GLY A 297 14.48 10.39 -0.36
C GLY A 297 15.45 10.21 0.81
N SER A 298 15.04 10.62 2.03
CA SER A 298 15.92 10.64 3.20
C SER A 298 16.24 9.26 3.79
N LEU A 299 15.45 8.25 3.46
CA LEU A 299 15.63 6.88 3.95
C LEU A 299 16.04 5.96 2.80
N ALA A 300 17.14 5.24 2.93
CA ALA A 300 17.74 4.45 1.87
C ALA A 300 17.12 3.05 1.73
N THR A 301 16.56 2.50 2.81
CA THR A 301 16.10 1.10 2.88
C THR A 301 14.69 0.98 3.45
N LEU A 302 13.98 -0.10 3.13
CA LEU A 302 12.67 -0.40 3.72
C LEU A 302 12.78 -0.59 5.23
N GLU A 303 13.89 -1.16 5.67
CA GLU A 303 14.33 -1.23 7.05
C GLU A 303 14.31 0.12 7.76
N GLU A 304 14.95 1.13 7.18
CA GLU A 304 14.96 2.49 7.74
C GLU A 304 13.56 3.12 7.75
N VAL A 305 12.73 2.81 6.76
CA VAL A 305 11.31 3.23 6.74
C VAL A 305 10.55 2.61 7.91
N VAL A 306 10.69 1.30 8.13
CA VAL A 306 10.04 0.61 9.26
C VAL A 306 10.53 1.16 10.59
N ASP A 307 11.84 1.37 10.74
CA ASP A 307 12.44 1.94 11.96
C ASP A 307 11.92 3.36 12.23
N PHE A 308 11.80 4.20 11.18
CA PHE A 308 11.24 5.55 11.30
C PHE A 308 9.82 5.53 11.89
N TYR A 309 8.95 4.61 11.43
CA TYR A 309 7.60 4.48 11.98
C TYR A 309 7.60 3.87 13.39
N ALA A 310 8.44 2.87 13.66
CA ALA A 310 8.59 2.25 14.98
C ALA A 310 9.03 3.26 16.05
N ASP A 311 9.91 4.18 15.70
CA ASP A 311 10.36 5.28 16.56
C ASP A 311 9.24 6.32 16.82
N GLY A 312 8.15 6.31 16.04
CA GLY A 312 7.02 7.23 16.16
C GLY A 312 7.03 8.40 15.18
N GLY A 313 7.75 8.24 14.07
CA GLY A 313 7.87 9.22 12.99
C GLY A 313 8.55 10.51 13.43
N GLY A 314 8.09 11.66 12.92
CA GLY A 314 8.71 12.95 13.24
C GLY A 314 8.68 13.39 14.70
N ARG A 315 7.94 12.69 15.58
CA ARG A 315 7.90 13.05 17.01
C ARG A 315 9.25 12.90 17.69
N VAL A 316 10.07 11.93 17.29
CA VAL A 316 11.45 11.80 17.81
C VAL A 316 12.36 12.94 17.35
N HIS A 317 11.95 13.64 16.30
CA HIS A 317 12.60 14.86 15.81
C HIS A 317 11.94 16.15 16.32
N GLY A 318 11.03 16.05 17.30
CA GLY A 318 10.39 17.20 17.93
C GLY A 318 9.22 17.80 17.15
N GLN A 319 8.69 17.11 16.13
CA GLN A 319 7.48 17.56 15.44
C GLN A 319 6.23 17.25 16.28
N GLU A 320 5.41 18.26 16.54
CA GLU A 320 4.21 18.12 17.38
C GLU A 320 2.96 17.71 16.59
N ASN A 321 2.91 18.05 15.29
CA ASN A 321 1.74 17.87 14.42
C ASN A 321 1.72 16.56 13.63
N VAL A 322 2.42 15.52 14.10
CA VAL A 322 2.43 14.21 13.46
C VAL A 322 1.06 13.54 13.63
N ASP A 323 0.61 12.81 12.60
CA ASP A 323 -0.69 12.13 12.54
C ASP A 323 -0.88 11.16 13.72
N VAL A 324 -2.12 11.06 14.20
CA VAL A 324 -2.49 10.21 15.35
C VAL A 324 -2.28 8.73 15.10
N PHE A 325 -2.27 8.28 13.84
CA PHE A 325 -2.04 6.89 13.45
C PHE A 325 -0.56 6.51 13.47
N VAL A 326 0.34 7.48 13.33
CA VAL A 326 1.79 7.27 13.49
C VAL A 326 2.09 7.28 14.97
N GLN A 327 1.95 6.17 15.68
CA GLN A 327 2.41 6.04 17.07
C GLN A 327 3.61 5.10 17.06
N GLY A 328 4.63 5.40 17.87
CA GLY A 328 5.76 4.49 18.01
C GLY A 328 5.31 3.13 18.54
N PHE A 329 5.99 2.08 18.12
CA PHE A 329 5.72 0.70 18.49
C PHE A 329 7.03 -0.07 18.60
N GLU A 330 7.03 -1.14 19.39
CA GLU A 330 8.18 -2.03 19.52
C GLU A 330 8.04 -3.21 18.56
N LEU A 331 9.12 -3.53 17.85
CA LEU A 331 9.26 -4.76 17.07
C LEU A 331 10.49 -5.51 17.57
N THR A 332 10.37 -6.83 17.63
CA THR A 332 11.56 -7.70 17.65
C THR A 332 12.29 -7.66 16.32
N ASP A 333 13.56 -8.06 16.29
CA ASP A 333 14.34 -8.18 15.05
C ASP A 333 13.62 -9.05 14.00
N GLN A 334 12.95 -10.12 14.46
CA GLN A 334 12.19 -11.01 13.59
C GLN A 334 10.93 -10.35 13.03
N GLU A 335 10.16 -9.62 13.85
CA GLU A 335 8.96 -8.92 13.39
C GLU A 335 9.30 -7.82 12.38
N ARG A 336 10.42 -7.12 12.59
CA ARG A 336 10.95 -6.15 11.63
C ARG A 336 11.27 -6.80 10.29
N LEU A 337 11.99 -7.93 10.31
CA LEU A 337 12.30 -8.70 9.09
C LEU A 337 11.03 -9.22 8.41
N ASP A 338 10.05 -9.69 9.18
CA ASP A 338 8.77 -10.17 8.65
C ASP A 338 7.99 -9.05 7.96
N LEU A 339 7.90 -7.87 8.58
CA LEU A 339 7.22 -6.71 8.00
C LEU A 339 7.90 -6.24 6.71
N VAL A 340 9.23 -6.16 6.69
CA VAL A 340 9.99 -5.86 5.46
C VAL A 340 9.76 -6.93 4.40
N SER A 341 9.78 -8.22 4.78
CA SER A 341 9.52 -9.31 3.85
C SER A 341 8.14 -9.20 3.20
N PHE A 342 7.12 -8.74 3.94
CA PHE A 342 5.80 -8.47 3.38
C PHE A 342 5.82 -7.34 2.36
N LEU A 343 6.57 -6.26 2.57
CA LEU A 343 6.70 -5.18 1.58
C LEU A 343 7.31 -5.68 0.25
N TYR A 344 8.26 -6.63 0.29
CA TYR A 344 8.75 -7.31 -0.92
C TYR A 344 7.66 -8.09 -1.65
N ALA A 345 6.69 -8.64 -0.91
CA ALA A 345 5.56 -9.40 -1.45
C ALA A 345 4.55 -8.54 -2.24
N LEU A 346 4.69 -7.20 -2.19
CA LEU A 346 3.91 -6.24 -2.97
C LEU A 346 4.53 -5.94 -4.35
N THR A 347 5.58 -6.67 -4.72
CA THR A 347 6.32 -6.46 -5.98
C THR A 347 5.77 -7.36 -7.08
N ASP A 348 5.46 -6.75 -8.22
CA ASP A 348 5.02 -7.40 -9.45
C ASP A 348 5.37 -6.51 -10.66
N GLU A 349 6.27 -7.04 -11.49
CA GLU A 349 6.71 -6.46 -12.75
C GLU A 349 6.13 -7.24 -13.96
N SER A 350 5.10 -8.08 -13.78
CA SER A 350 4.56 -8.91 -14.88
C SER A 350 3.99 -8.10 -16.04
N ASN A 351 3.55 -6.87 -15.79
CA ASN A 351 3.10 -5.90 -16.78
C ASN A 351 4.14 -4.81 -17.09
N LEU A 352 5.43 -5.01 -16.76
CA LEU A 352 6.49 -4.04 -17.05
C LEU A 352 6.64 -3.91 -18.58
N PRO A 353 6.36 -2.74 -19.18
CA PRO A 353 6.60 -2.55 -20.61
C PRO A 353 8.09 -2.62 -20.89
N ALA A 354 8.48 -3.35 -21.94
CA ALA A 354 9.84 -3.32 -22.41
C ALA A 354 10.18 -1.90 -22.88
N ALA A 355 11.37 -1.39 -22.56
CA ALA A 355 11.82 -0.12 -23.14
C ALA A 355 11.96 -0.26 -24.68
N PRO A 356 11.53 0.74 -25.47
CA PRO A 356 11.61 0.65 -26.91
C PRO A 356 13.08 0.74 -27.35
N THR A 357 13.47 -0.02 -28.38
CA THR A 357 14.84 0.04 -28.90
C THR A 357 15.12 1.30 -29.72
N ALA A 358 14.07 1.97 -30.18
CA ALA A 358 14.09 3.22 -30.91
C ALA A 358 12.74 3.92 -30.74
N VAL A 359 12.74 5.24 -30.85
CA VAL A 359 11.55 6.09 -30.83
C VAL A 359 11.39 6.82 -32.16
N PRO A 360 10.18 7.30 -32.52
CA PRO A 360 9.91 7.93 -33.81
C PRO A 360 10.80 9.14 -34.14
N SER A 361 11.26 9.92 -33.16
CA SER A 361 12.22 11.02 -33.39
C SER A 361 13.62 10.55 -33.80
N ASN A 362 13.94 9.27 -33.60
CA ASN A 362 15.28 8.67 -33.68
C ASN A 362 16.29 9.25 -32.68
N LEU A 363 15.83 9.98 -31.66
CA LEU A 363 16.67 10.39 -30.54
C LEU A 363 17.02 9.16 -29.67
N PRO A 364 18.13 9.23 -28.89
CA PRO A 364 18.52 8.14 -28.02
C PRO A 364 17.47 7.86 -26.94
N VAL A 365 17.03 6.61 -26.84
CA VAL A 365 16.22 6.12 -25.70
C VAL A 365 17.13 5.89 -24.51
N ILE A 366 16.61 6.11 -23.29
CA ILE A 366 17.34 5.82 -22.06
C ILE A 366 17.85 4.37 -22.03
N ALA A 367 19.09 4.20 -21.59
CA ALA A 367 19.68 2.88 -21.42
C ALA A 367 19.04 2.16 -20.23
N PRO A 368 18.86 0.83 -20.29
CA PRO A 368 18.42 0.04 -19.14
C PRO A 368 19.35 0.22 -17.95
N THR A 369 18.76 0.27 -16.76
CA THR A 369 19.49 0.42 -15.49
C THR A 369 19.34 -0.86 -14.68
N GLU A 370 20.43 -1.37 -14.11
CA GLU A 370 20.33 -2.51 -13.19
C GLU A 370 19.75 -2.04 -11.85
N ASN A 371 18.66 -2.67 -11.43
CA ASN A 371 18.09 -2.46 -10.10
C ASN A 371 18.51 -3.61 -9.17
N PRO A 372 19.43 -3.39 -8.22
CA PRO A 372 19.90 -4.44 -7.32
C PRO A 372 18.76 -5.01 -6.45
N ALA A 373 17.69 -4.24 -6.22
CA ALA A 373 16.55 -4.70 -5.43
C ALA A 373 15.82 -5.88 -6.06
N ARG A 374 15.93 -6.12 -7.38
CA ARG A 374 15.33 -7.30 -8.03
C ARG A 374 15.90 -8.61 -7.50
N ALA A 375 17.19 -8.63 -7.13
CA ALA A 375 17.80 -9.80 -6.53
C ALA A 375 17.23 -10.06 -5.12
N GLU A 376 17.02 -9.01 -4.33
CA GLU A 376 16.39 -9.10 -3.01
C GLU A 376 14.92 -9.53 -3.12
N VAL A 377 14.15 -8.92 -4.04
CA VAL A 377 12.77 -9.32 -4.36
C VAL A 377 12.72 -10.81 -4.70
N ALA A 378 13.61 -11.30 -5.56
CA ALA A 378 13.64 -12.72 -5.93
C ALA A 378 14.04 -13.64 -4.75
N ALA A 379 14.88 -13.17 -3.83
CA ALA A 379 15.26 -13.92 -2.63
C ALA A 379 14.13 -13.99 -1.60
N HIS A 380 13.31 -12.95 -1.49
CA HIS A 380 12.16 -12.90 -0.58
C HIS A 380 10.90 -13.58 -1.16
N ASN A 381 10.63 -13.39 -2.46
CA ASN A 381 9.44 -13.90 -3.15
C ASN A 381 9.67 -15.32 -3.70
N VAL A 382 10.04 -16.24 -2.80
CA VAL A 382 10.24 -17.67 -3.11
C VAL A 382 9.00 -18.53 -2.79
N GLY A 383 7.89 -17.89 -2.36
CA GLY A 383 6.60 -18.56 -2.16
C GLY A 383 6.05 -19.08 -3.49
N GLY A 384 5.47 -20.28 -3.48
CA GLY A 384 4.78 -20.87 -4.64
C GLY A 384 5.30 -22.22 -5.16
N ASP A 385 6.42 -22.76 -4.65
CA ASP A 385 6.98 -24.03 -5.18
C ASP A 385 6.27 -25.31 -4.68
N SER A 386 5.24 -25.17 -3.84
CA SER A 386 4.45 -26.29 -3.32
C SER A 386 3.35 -26.75 -4.30
N GLY A 387 2.95 -25.92 -5.27
CA GLY A 387 1.95 -26.28 -6.29
C GLY A 387 0.63 -26.79 -5.69
N ILE A 388 0.28 -26.33 -4.48
CA ILE A 388 -0.92 -26.78 -3.80
C ILE A 388 -2.13 -26.11 -4.44
N ASP A 389 -2.77 -26.87 -5.31
CA ASP A 389 -4.14 -26.64 -5.70
C ASP A 389 -5.03 -26.67 -4.43
N LEU A 390 -5.76 -25.59 -4.18
CA LEU A 390 -6.77 -25.54 -3.12
C LEU A 390 -8.03 -26.34 -3.48
N THR A 391 -8.14 -26.83 -4.69
CA THR A 391 -9.13 -27.84 -5.04
C THR A 391 -8.59 -29.23 -4.70
N ASP A 392 -9.37 -30.02 -3.96
CA ASP A 392 -9.17 -31.46 -3.68
C ASP A 392 -8.34 -31.88 -2.43
N ARG A 393 -8.62 -31.33 -1.25
CA ARG A 393 -8.59 -32.20 -0.06
C ARG A 393 -9.72 -31.96 0.93
N GLU A 394 -10.23 -33.05 1.48
CA GLU A 394 -11.18 -33.01 2.59
C GLU A 394 -10.56 -32.27 3.79
N PRO A 395 -11.38 -31.50 4.55
CA PRO A 395 -10.97 -30.90 5.80
C PRO A 395 -10.30 -31.92 6.74
N MET A 396 -9.22 -31.51 7.40
CA MET A 396 -8.47 -32.36 8.30
C MET A 396 -8.29 -31.73 9.68
N THR A 397 -7.90 -32.56 10.65
CA THR A 397 -7.45 -32.09 11.96
C THR A 397 -5.93 -32.04 12.00
N ILE A 398 -5.38 -30.85 12.27
CA ILE A 398 -3.95 -30.59 12.42
C ILE A 398 -3.66 -30.46 13.92
N VAL A 399 -2.89 -31.38 14.49
CA VAL A 399 -2.47 -31.27 15.89
C VAL A 399 -1.13 -30.55 15.94
N VAL A 400 -1.02 -29.50 16.76
CA VAL A 400 0.25 -28.80 17.02
C VAL A 400 1.22 -29.80 17.68
N ALA A 401 2.34 -30.06 17.02
CA ALA A 401 3.33 -31.01 17.52
C ALA A 401 4.12 -30.44 18.72
N GLU A 402 4.73 -31.33 19.51
CA GLU A 402 5.59 -30.90 20.61
C GLU A 402 6.79 -30.10 20.08
N GLY A 403 6.95 -28.87 20.58
CA GLY A 403 7.99 -27.94 20.13
C GLY A 403 7.67 -27.22 18.80
N GLU A 404 6.52 -27.49 18.19
CA GLU A 404 5.98 -26.70 17.08
C GLU A 404 5.26 -25.46 17.62
N SER A 405 5.41 -24.33 16.94
CA SER A 405 4.61 -23.14 17.22
C SER A 405 3.18 -23.32 16.71
N VAL A 406 2.19 -22.73 17.40
CA VAL A 406 0.80 -22.75 16.93
C VAL A 406 0.67 -22.05 15.58
N GLN A 407 1.44 -20.97 15.34
CA GLN A 407 1.46 -20.33 14.03
C GLN A 407 1.85 -21.29 12.91
N THR A 408 2.83 -22.19 13.13
CA THR A 408 3.27 -23.15 12.10
C THR A 408 2.16 -24.14 11.74
N ALA A 409 1.29 -24.49 12.69
CA ALA A 409 0.12 -25.32 12.41
C ALA A 409 -0.96 -24.55 11.65
N VAL A 410 -1.21 -23.28 12.03
CA VAL A 410 -2.11 -22.37 11.30
C VAL A 410 -1.63 -22.12 9.88
N ASP A 411 -0.31 -21.98 9.68
CA ASP A 411 0.26 -21.68 8.38
C ASP A 411 0.01 -22.80 7.36
N ARG A 412 -0.16 -24.05 7.83
CA ARG A 412 -0.43 -25.25 7.03
C ARG A 412 -1.93 -25.55 6.87
N ALA A 413 -2.79 -24.81 7.57
CA ALA A 413 -4.23 -25.03 7.57
C ALA A 413 -4.86 -24.53 6.26
N ARG A 414 -6.04 -25.08 5.94
CA ARG A 414 -6.89 -24.67 4.83
C ARG A 414 -8.32 -24.43 5.34
N PRO A 415 -9.17 -23.73 4.57
CA PRO A 415 -10.60 -23.61 4.91
C PRO A 415 -11.21 -24.98 5.22
N GLY A 416 -11.94 -25.06 6.33
CA GLY A 416 -12.54 -26.25 6.91
C GLY A 416 -11.67 -26.99 7.94
N ASP A 417 -10.35 -26.78 7.98
CA ASP A 417 -9.47 -27.51 8.89
C ASP A 417 -9.70 -27.17 10.37
N ILE A 418 -9.41 -28.14 11.23
CA ILE A 418 -9.41 -27.95 12.69
C ILE A 418 -7.98 -28.04 13.21
N ILE A 419 -7.50 -26.98 13.84
CA ILE A 419 -6.19 -26.93 14.49
C ILE A 419 -6.37 -27.25 15.97
N GLU A 420 -5.78 -28.34 16.42
CA GLU A 420 -5.80 -28.80 17.79
C GLU A 420 -4.53 -28.38 18.54
N VAL A 421 -4.69 -27.56 19.57
CA VAL A 421 -3.60 -27.01 20.38
C VAL A 421 -3.55 -27.75 21.72
N PRO A 422 -2.57 -28.65 21.96
CA PRO A 422 -2.41 -29.31 23.25
C PRO A 422 -2.19 -28.32 24.39
N TYR A 423 -2.56 -28.70 25.61
CA TYR A 423 -2.24 -27.93 26.81
C TYR A 423 -0.74 -27.56 26.85
N GLY A 424 -0.49 -26.27 27.06
CA GLY A 424 0.83 -25.66 27.13
C GLY A 424 0.67 -24.17 27.36
N ILE A 425 1.78 -23.51 27.71
CA ILE A 425 1.87 -22.05 27.72
C ILE A 425 2.65 -21.66 26.47
N TYR A 426 2.01 -20.88 25.62
CA TYR A 426 2.52 -20.45 24.32
C TYR A 426 2.84 -18.96 24.40
N HIS A 427 4.12 -18.65 24.24
CA HIS A 427 4.67 -17.30 24.28
C HIS A 427 4.73 -16.71 22.86
N GLU A 428 3.65 -16.86 22.10
CA GLU A 428 3.58 -16.46 20.69
C GLU A 428 2.27 -15.72 20.40
N ARG A 429 2.27 -14.98 19.30
CA ARG A 429 1.07 -14.43 18.66
C ARG A 429 0.65 -15.38 17.56
N VAL A 430 -0.63 -15.73 17.53
CA VAL A 430 -1.22 -16.54 16.47
C VAL A 430 -2.04 -15.65 15.54
N VAL A 431 -1.77 -15.71 14.25
CA VAL A 431 -2.46 -14.98 13.19
C VAL A 431 -3.27 -15.98 12.40
N ILE A 432 -4.57 -15.72 12.31
CA ILE A 432 -5.54 -16.49 11.53
C ILE A 432 -6.01 -15.61 10.37
N ASP A 433 -5.55 -15.90 9.17
CA ASP A 433 -5.86 -15.14 7.95
C ASP A 433 -6.53 -16.00 6.87
N ILE A 434 -7.08 -17.15 7.30
CA ILE A 434 -7.78 -18.13 6.47
C ILE A 434 -9.22 -18.23 6.95
N ASN A 435 -10.18 -18.12 6.03
CA ASN A 435 -11.60 -18.28 6.36
C ASN A 435 -11.93 -19.74 6.70
N ASP A 436 -12.97 -19.95 7.51
CA ASP A 436 -13.54 -21.27 7.82
C ASP A 436 -12.57 -22.25 8.54
N ILE A 437 -11.63 -21.76 9.36
CA ILE A 437 -10.81 -22.63 10.20
C ILE A 437 -11.33 -22.71 11.64
N THR A 438 -11.09 -23.83 12.33
CA THR A 438 -11.39 -23.98 13.75
C THR A 438 -10.10 -24.11 14.56
N LEU A 439 -9.82 -23.18 15.49
CA LEU A 439 -8.77 -23.36 16.49
C LEU A 439 -9.36 -23.95 17.78
N ARG A 440 -8.93 -25.15 18.18
CA ARG A 440 -9.46 -25.93 19.30
C ARG A 440 -8.37 -26.27 20.30
N GLY A 441 -8.47 -25.77 21.52
CA GLY A 441 -7.61 -26.23 22.61
C GLY A 441 -7.90 -27.68 23.01
N ILE A 442 -6.89 -28.42 23.44
CA ILE A 442 -7.04 -29.74 24.08
C ILE A 442 -6.61 -29.60 25.53
N PRO A 443 -7.52 -29.82 26.51
CA PRO A 443 -7.15 -29.70 27.91
C PRO A 443 -6.27 -30.87 28.37
N ASN A 444 -5.44 -30.63 29.38
CA ASN A 444 -4.70 -31.71 30.03
C ASN A 444 -5.61 -32.58 30.91
N ALA A 445 -5.03 -33.61 31.56
CA ALA A 445 -5.77 -34.50 32.46
C ALA A 445 -6.41 -33.80 33.67
N ALA A 446 -5.96 -32.59 34.02
CA ALA A 446 -6.53 -31.76 35.08
C ALA A 446 -7.64 -30.82 34.58
N GLY A 447 -7.93 -30.79 33.27
CA GLY A 447 -8.93 -29.91 32.66
C GLY A 447 -8.42 -28.51 32.34
N GLU A 448 -7.10 -28.29 32.37
CA GLU A 448 -6.49 -27.00 32.08
C GLU A 448 -6.28 -26.85 30.57
N TRP A 449 -6.64 -25.69 30.03
CA TRP A 449 -6.59 -25.36 28.59
C TRP A 449 -5.25 -24.73 28.21
N PRO A 450 -4.86 -24.77 26.92
CA PRO A 450 -3.71 -24.01 26.43
C PRO A 450 -3.87 -22.50 26.70
N ILE A 451 -2.74 -21.84 26.97
CA ILE A 451 -2.68 -20.41 27.31
C ILE A 451 -1.76 -19.72 26.31
N PHE A 452 -2.26 -18.68 25.64
CA PHE A 452 -1.44 -17.72 24.88
C PHE A 452 -1.22 -16.50 25.76
N ASP A 453 -0.02 -16.34 26.32
CA ASP A 453 0.26 -15.25 27.26
C ASP A 453 1.17 -14.16 26.69
N GLY A 454 1.83 -14.42 25.56
CA GLY A 454 2.78 -13.52 24.93
C GLY A 454 3.78 -12.90 25.90
N GLU A 455 4.18 -13.63 26.94
CA GLU A 455 4.99 -13.19 28.09
C GLU A 455 4.52 -11.90 28.81
N ASN A 456 3.27 -11.47 28.60
CA ASN A 456 2.76 -10.14 28.97
C ASN A 456 3.48 -8.97 28.26
N VAL A 457 4.20 -9.24 27.17
CA VAL A 457 4.81 -8.22 26.31
C VAL A 457 4.02 -8.04 25.01
N LEU A 458 3.42 -9.11 24.49
CA LEU A 458 2.53 -9.01 23.32
C LEU A 458 1.16 -8.49 23.75
N THR A 459 0.66 -7.49 23.03
CA THR A 459 -0.65 -6.89 23.30
C THR A 459 -1.82 -7.81 22.98
N GLU A 460 -1.60 -8.84 22.15
CA GLU A 460 -2.63 -9.75 21.63
C GLU A 460 -2.07 -11.17 21.46
N GLY A 461 -2.83 -12.18 21.89
CA GLY A 461 -2.45 -13.60 21.74
C GLY A 461 -2.94 -14.24 20.43
N VAL A 462 -4.09 -13.81 19.90
CA VAL A 462 -4.63 -14.24 18.60
C VAL A 462 -5.13 -13.02 17.82
N ILE A 463 -4.71 -12.89 16.56
CA ILE A 463 -5.16 -11.89 15.58
C ILE A 463 -5.92 -12.64 14.49
N ALA A 464 -7.13 -12.21 14.15
CA ALA A 464 -7.96 -12.80 13.10
C ALA A 464 -8.39 -11.73 12.08
#